data_AF-A0A4Q3CDV7-F1
#
_entry.id   AF-A0A4Q3CDV7-F1
#
_cell.length_a   1.000
_cell.length_b   1.000
_cell.length_c   1.000
_cell.angle_alpha   90.00
_cell.angle_beta   90.00
_cell.angle_gamma   90.00
#
_symmetry.space_group_name_H-M   'P 1'
#
loop_
_entity.id
_entity.type
_entity.pdbx_description
1 polymer ?
#
loop_
_entity_poly.entity_id
_entity_poly.type
_entity_poly.pdbx_seq_one_letter_code
_entity_poly.pdbx_strand_id
1 'polypeptide(L)' 'MSERFLHYLEREHARLEGLIAEENRRVRPDDIEIARLKKAKLLVKDQIARWQADSLEGAAA' A
#
# COMPACT_ATOMS: atom_id res chain seq x y z
N MET A 1 -15.06 -3.65 12.00
CA MET A 1 -14.81 -3.05 10.66
C MET A 1 -14.79 -4.15 9.60
N SER A 2 -15.06 -3.88 8.32
CA SER A 2 -15.28 -4.94 7.31
C SER A 2 -13.97 -5.41 6.64
N GLU A 3 -13.73 -6.72 6.57
CA GLU A 3 -12.62 -7.37 5.83
C GLU A 3 -12.45 -6.87 4.38
N ARG A 4 -13.54 -6.40 3.77
CA ARG A 4 -13.52 -5.79 2.43
C ARG A 4 -12.58 -4.60 2.32
N PHE A 5 -12.42 -3.82 3.39
CA PHE A 5 -11.53 -2.67 3.40
C PHE A 5 -10.06 -3.09 3.44
N LEU A 6 -9.71 -4.11 4.24
CA LEU A 6 -8.36 -4.67 4.26
C LEU A 6 -7.99 -5.22 2.88
N HIS A 7 -8.85 -6.03 2.26
CA HIS A 7 -8.61 -6.54 0.91
C HIS A 7 -8.49 -5.46 -0.15
N TYR A 8 -9.18 -4.33 0.03
CA TYR A 8 -8.99 -3.18 -0.84
C TYR A 8 -7.59 -2.59 -0.69
N LEU A 9 -7.14 -2.35 0.55
CA LEU A 9 -5.79 -1.83 0.82
C LEU A 9 -4.69 -2.77 0.32
N GLU A 10 -4.85 -4.09 0.50
CA GLU A 10 -3.90 -5.09 -0.01
C GLU A 10 -3.79 -5.05 -1.54
N ARG A 11 -4.92 -4.95 -2.24
CA ARG A 11 -4.92 -4.82 -3.70
C ARG A 11 -4.28 -3.52 -4.17
N GLU A 12 -4.56 -2.41 -3.48
CA GLU A 12 -3.96 -1.12 -3.83
C GLU A 12 -2.45 -1.14 -3.58
N HIS A 13 -2.00 -1.76 -2.49
CA HIS A 13 -0.57 -1.99 -2.23
C HIS A 13 0.09 -2.82 -3.35
N ALA A 14 -0.52 -3.93 -3.76
CA ALA A 14 -0.01 -4.77 -4.86
C ALA A 14 0.01 -4.02 -6.21
N ARG A 15 -0.98 -3.17 -6.46
CA ARG A 15 -1.03 -2.31 -7.66
C ARG A 15 0.13 -1.32 -7.68
N LEU A 16 0.38 -0.63 -6.56
CA LEU A 16 1.47 0.34 -6.45
C LEU A 16 2.84 -0.32 -6.64
N GLU A 17 3.02 -1.55 -6.15
CA GLU A 17 4.23 -2.35 -6.43
C GLU A 17 4.40 -2.64 -7.92
N GLY A 18 3.31 -3.00 -8.61
CA GLY A 18 3.32 -3.22 -10.06
C GLY A 18 3.75 -1.97 -10.83
N LEU A 19 3.19 -0.81 -10.47
CA LEU A 19 3.53 0.48 -11.09
C LEU A 19 5.00 0.86 -10.85
N ILE A 20 5.51 0.67 -9.63
CA ILE A 20 6.94 0.91 -9.33
C ILE A 20 7.83 -0.01 -10.16
N ALA A 21 7.48 -1.30 -10.26
CA ALA A 21 8.25 -2.25 -11.07
C ALA A 21 8.21 -1.91 -12.56
N GLU A 22 7.08 -1.45 -13.08
CA GLU A 22 6.93 -1.02 -14.47
C GLU A 22 7.75 0.24 -14.75
N GLU A 23 7.69 1.26 -13.87
CA GLU A 23 8.46 2.49 -14.02
C GLU A 23 9.97 2.22 -13.98
N ASN A 24 10.43 1.36 -13.07
CA ASN A 24 11.85 0.96 -12.99
C ASN A 24 12.34 0.18 -14.21
N ARG A 25 11.45 -0.49 -14.96
CA ARG A 25 11.81 -1.22 -16.18
C ARG A 25 11.91 -0.32 -17.41
N ARG A 26 11.46 0.93 -17.32
CA ARG A 26 11.56 1.88 -18.44
C ARG A 26 13.02 2.19 -18.72
N VAL A 27 13.33 2.42 -20.01
CA VAL A 27 14.68 2.79 -20.48
C VAL A 27 15.19 4.07 -19.81
N ARG A 28 14.26 4.96 -19.42
CA ARG A 28 14.54 6.13 -18.61
C ARG A 28 13.48 6.24 -17.51
N PRO A 29 13.74 5.70 -16.31
CA PRO A 29 12.79 5.77 -15.21
C PRO A 29 12.61 7.23 -14.75
N ASP A 30 11.37 7.61 -14.40
CA ASP A 30 11.10 8.87 -13.72
C ASP A 30 11.26 8.68 -12.20
N ASP A 31 12.39 9.16 -11.67
CA ASP A 31 12.69 9.06 -10.24
C ASP A 31 11.68 9.80 -9.35
N ILE A 32 11.06 10.88 -9.85
CA ILE A 32 10.03 11.63 -9.11
C ILE A 32 8.76 10.79 -9.03
N GLU A 33 8.36 10.16 -10.14
CA GLU A 33 7.21 9.28 -10.17
C GLU A 33 7.43 8.04 -9.29
N ILE A 34 8.61 7.42 -9.36
CA ILE A 34 8.99 6.31 -8.47
C ILE A 34 8.92 6.73 -7.00
N ALA A 35 9.42 7.91 -6.65
CA ALA A 35 9.36 8.43 -5.28
C ALA A 35 7.90 8.66 -4.83
N ARG A 36 7.05 9.19 -5.71
CA ARG A 36 5.61 9.36 -5.44
C ARG A 36 4.90 8.03 -5.22
N LEU A 37 5.14 7.06 -6.10
CA LEU A 37 4.57 5.72 -5.99
C LEU A 37 5.03 5.01 -4.71
N LYS A 38 6.32 5.12 -4.35
CA LYS A 38 6.85 4.59 -3.08
C LYS A 38 6.20 5.25 -1.86
N LYS A 39 5.99 6.56 -1.90
CA LYS A 39 5.30 7.28 -0.82
C LYS A 39 3.84 6.83 -0.69
N ALA A 40 3.13 6.68 -1.80
CA ALA A 40 1.77 6.14 -1.80
C ALA A 40 1.73 4.72 -1.21
N LYS A 41 2.67 3.85 -1.61
CA LYS A 41 2.79 2.50 -1.05
C LYS A 41 2.99 2.51 0.45
N LEU A 42 3.87 3.39 0.96
CA LEU A 42 4.13 3.53 2.39
C LEU A 42 2.85 3.93 3.15
N LEU A 43 2.10 4.89 2.63
CA LEU A 43 0.83 5.33 3.24
C LEU A 43 -0.22 4.21 3.29
N VAL A 44 -0.31 3.38 2.25
CA VAL A 44 -1.23 2.23 2.24
C VAL A 44 -0.77 1.18 3.25
N LYS A 45 0.54 0.90 3.34
CA LYS A 45 1.10 -0.02 4.33
C LYS A 45 0.81 0.45 5.77
N ASP A 46 0.96 1.75 6.03
CA ASP A 46 0.66 2.33 7.35
C ASP A 46 -0.82 2.23 7.69
N GLN A 47 -1.71 2.41 6.70
CA GLN A 47 -3.16 2.21 6.89
C GLN A 47 -3.50 0.75 7.21
N ILE A 48 -2.87 -0.22 6.54
CA ILE A 48 -3.03 -1.65 6.84
C ILE A 48 -2.57 -1.94 8.27
N ALA A 49 -1.39 -1.46 8.66
CA ALA A 49 -0.84 -1.68 9.99
C ALA A 49 -1.76 -1.11 11.10
N ARG A 50 -2.28 0.11 10.91
CA ARG A 50 -3.25 0.71 11.83
C ARG A 50 -4.53 -0.10 11.90
N TRP A 51 -5.08 -0.50 10.75
CA TRP A 51 -6.30 -1.30 10.72
C TRP A 51 -6.14 -2.65 11.42
N GLN A 52 -4.99 -3.31 11.24
CA GLN A 52 -4.66 -4.55 11.91
C GLN A 52 -4.52 -4.37 13.42
N ALA A 53 -3.86 -3.29 13.87
CA ALA A 53 -3.75 -2.94 15.27
C ALA A 53 -5.12 -2.69 15.91
N ASP A 54 -5.94 -1.84 15.30
CA ASP A 54 -7.31 -1.55 15.75
C ASP A 54 -8.19 -2.81 15.79
N SER A 55 -8.04 -3.70 14.81
CA SER A 55 -8.81 -4.96 14.75
C SER A 55 -8.37 -5.97 15.81
N LEU A 56 -7.08 -5.97 16.20
CA LEU A 56 -6.58 -6.79 17.30
C LEU A 56 -7.04 -6.23 18.66
N GLU A 57 -6.99 -4.91 18.87
CA GLU A 57 -7.45 -4.27 20.11
C GLU A 57 -8.96 -4.45 20.31
N GLY A 58 -9.76 -4.32 19.25
CA GLY A 58 -11.21 -4.55 19.30
C GLY A 58 -11.63 -6.01 19.50
N ALA A 59 -10.72 -6.97 19.30
CA ALA A 59 -10.96 -8.40 19.57
C ALA A 59 -10.49 -8.85 20.97
N ALA A 60 -9.67 -8.03 21.64
CA ALA A 60 -9.12 -8.31 22.97
C ALA A 60 -9.89 -7.63 24.12
N ALA A 61 -10.89 -6.79 23.79
CA ALA A 61 -11.79 -6.10 24.73
C ALA A 61 -13.16 -6.79 24.80
#